data_AF-A0A515DEA4-F1
#
_entry.id   AF-A0A515DEA4-F1
#
_cell.length_a   1.000
_cell.length_b   1.000
_cell.length_c   1.000
_cell.angle_alpha   90.00
_cell.angle_beta   90.00
_cell.angle_gamma   90.00
#
_symmetry.space_group_name_H-M   'P 1'
#
loop_
_entity.id
_entity.type
_entity.pdbx_description
1 polymer ?
#
loop_
_entity_poly.entity_id
_entity_poly.type
_entity_poly.pdbx_seq_one_letter_code
_entity_poly.pdbx_strand_id
1 'polypeptide(L)' 'MPHVIVKLYSGRTEEQKAKLAEEVCNAVISALACDEKSVSVAIQDIRPADWQDKVYKPDILANSARIYKKPAY' A
#
# COMPACT_ATOMS: atom_id res chain seq x y z
N MET A 1 -10.91 9.63 -7.97
CA MET A 1 -9.54 10.00 -7.56
C MET A 1 -9.04 8.98 -6.55
N PRO A 2 -8.40 7.88 -7.00
CA PRO A 2 -7.88 6.84 -6.12
C PRO A 2 -6.68 7.33 -5.29
N HIS A 3 -6.61 6.88 -4.04
CA HIS A 3 -5.44 7.02 -3.19
C HIS A 3 -5.05 5.64 -2.65
N VAL A 4 -3.78 5.26 -2.80
CA VAL A 4 -3.23 4.00 -2.29
C VAL A 4 -2.14 4.31 -1.28
N ILE A 5 -2.20 3.67 -0.12
CA ILE A 5 -1.13 3.68 0.87
C ILE A 5 -0.53 2.29 0.94
N VAL A 6 0.75 2.17 0.62
CA VAL A 6 1.51 0.93 0.80
C VAL A 6 2.32 1.05 2.08
N LYS A 7 1.93 0.29 3.10
CA LYS A 7 2.74 0.10 4.32
C LYS A 7 3.60 -1.14 4.13
N LEU A 8 4.91 -1.04 4.37
CA LEU A 8 5.84 -2.17 4.27
C LEU A 8 6.92 -2.12 5.35
N TYR A 9 7.67 -3.20 5.49
CA TYR A 9 8.84 -3.21 6.37
C TYR A 9 9.91 -2.22 5.90
N SER A 10 10.45 -1.46 6.86
CA SER A 10 11.55 -0.52 6.62
C SER A 10 12.78 -1.22 6.03
N GLY A 11 13.50 -0.54 5.12
CA GLY A 11 14.78 -1.00 4.57
C GLY A 11 14.87 -1.03 3.04
N ARG A 12 13.85 -0.53 2.33
CA ARG A 12 13.91 -0.32 0.87
C ARG A 12 14.56 1.02 0.54
N THR A 13 15.26 1.08 -0.59
CA THR A 13 15.83 2.34 -1.09
C THR A 13 14.74 3.24 -1.68
N GLU A 14 15.02 4.53 -1.83
CA GLU A 14 14.06 5.46 -2.42
C GLU A 14 13.75 5.10 -3.88
N GLU A 15 14.70 4.55 -4.64
CA GLU A 15 14.49 4.09 -6.01
C GLU A 15 13.51 2.91 -6.06
N GLN A 16 13.62 1.98 -5.10
CA GLN A 16 12.67 0.86 -4.99
C GLN A 16 11.27 1.35 -4.62
N LYS A 17 11.15 2.35 -3.75
CA LYS A 17 9.86 2.94 -3.36
C LYS A 17 9.23 3.72 -4.51
N ALA A 18 10.03 4.50 -5.25
CA ALA A 18 9.58 5.23 -6.43
C ALA A 18 9.08 4.27 -7.52
N LYS A 19 9.85 3.22 -7.81
CA LYS A 19 9.43 2.17 -8.75
C LYS A 19 8.13 1.50 -8.31
N LEU A 20 8.01 1.14 -7.02
CA LEU A 20 6.77 0.53 -6.51
C LEU A 20 5.56 1.47 -6.63
N ALA A 21 5.73 2.77 -6.36
CA ALA A 21 4.67 3.75 -6.48
C ALA A 21 4.17 3.89 -7.93
N GLU A 22 5.09 3.90 -8.90
CA GLU A 22 4.77 3.94 -10.32
C GLU A 22 4.01 2.69 -10.78
N GLU A 23 4.50 1.49 -10.42
CA GLU A 23 3.85 0.22 -10.77
C GLU A 23 2.45 0.10 -10.15
N VAL A 24 2.27 0.55 -8.90
CA VAL A 24 0.95 0.58 -8.26
C VAL A 24 0.02 1.58 -8.95
N CYS A 25 0.52 2.76 -9.31
CA CYS A 25 -0.25 3.76 -10.06
C CYS A 25 -0.76 3.17 -11.38
N ASN A 26 0.13 2.55 -12.16
CA ASN A 26 -0.18 1.91 -13.43
C ASN A 26 -1.23 0.79 -13.28
N ALA A 27 -1.11 -0.03 -12.22
CA ALA A 27 -2.10 -1.08 -11.93
C ALA A 27 -3.49 -0.50 -11.63
N VAL A 28 -3.56 0.60 -10.87
CA VAL A 28 -4.83 1.28 -10.56
C VAL A 28 -5.45 1.90 -11.81
N ILE A 29 -4.66 2.59 -12.63
CA ILE A 29 -5.09 3.16 -13.92
C ILE A 29 -5.68 2.07 -14.80
N SER A 30 -4.95 0.96 -14.95
CA SER A 30 -5.36 -0.18 -15.79
C SER A 30 -6.66 -0.83 -15.29
N ALA A 31 -6.78 -1.06 -13.98
CA ALA A 31 -7.94 -1.74 -13.41
C ALA A 31 -9.20 -0.86 -13.37
N LEU A 32 -9.06 0.46 -13.22
CA LEU A 32 -10.18 1.38 -13.01
C LEU A 32 -10.45 2.33 -14.18
N ALA A 33 -9.64 2.26 -15.25
CA ALA A 33 -9.71 3.13 -16.42
C ALA A 33 -9.78 4.63 -16.06
N CYS A 34 -8.92 5.07 -15.12
CA CYS A 34 -8.89 6.45 -14.64
C CYS A 34 -7.61 7.19 -15.06
N ASP A 35 -7.67 8.53 -15.10
CA ASP A 35 -6.53 9.37 -15.46
C ASP A 35 -5.42 9.28 -14.39
N GLU A 36 -4.16 9.21 -14.82
CA GLU A 36 -2.98 9.18 -13.96
C GLU A 36 -2.99 10.33 -12.94
N LYS A 37 -3.38 11.53 -13.35
CA LYS A 37 -3.44 12.72 -12.48
C LYS A 37 -4.44 12.58 -11.34
N SER A 38 -5.33 11.59 -11.41
CA SER A 38 -6.32 11.30 -10.39
C SER A 38 -5.85 10.26 -9.37
N VAL A 39 -4.69 9.63 -9.56
CA VAL A 39 -4.13 8.58 -8.70
C VAL A 39 -2.98 9.14 -7.88
N SER A 40 -2.95 8.80 -6.59
CA SER A 40 -1.80 9.11 -5.72
C SER A 40 -1.41 7.88 -4.92
N VAL A 41 -0.10 7.68 -4.72
CA VAL A 41 0.45 6.54 -3.98
C VAL A 41 1.41 7.05 -2.90
N ALA A 42 1.16 6.67 -1.66
CA ALA A 42 2.06 6.93 -0.53
C ALA A 42 2.73 5.63 -0.09
N ILE A 43 4.03 5.71 0.21
CA ILE A 43 4.81 4.59 0.76
C ILE A 43 5.16 4.89 2.21
N GLN A 44 4.93 3.95 3.13
CA GLN A 44 5.24 4.09 4.55
C GLN A 44 6.10 2.94 5.05
N ASP A 45 7.29 3.29 5.57
CA ASP A 45 8.19 2.34 6.22
C ASP A 45 7.77 2.09 7.67
N ILE A 46 7.54 0.83 8.00
CA ILE A 46 7.17 0.38 9.34
C ILE A 46 8.25 -0.58 9.82
N ARG A 47 8.83 -0.32 11.00
CA ARG A 47 9.77 -1.28 11.59
C ARG A 47 9.05 -2.59 11.87
N PRO A 48 9.67 -3.77 11.69
CA PRO A 48 9.01 -5.04 11.97
C PRO A 48 8.43 -5.15 13.38
N ALA A 49 9.14 -4.61 14.38
CA ALA A 49 8.68 -4.57 15.78
C ALA A 49 7.38 -3.76 15.99
N ASP A 50 7.11 -2.78 15.11
CA ASP A 50 5.91 -1.94 15.20
C ASP A 50 4.75 -2.48 14.33
N TRP A 51 4.96 -3.52 13.52
CA TRP A 51 3.98 -3.97 12.51
C TRP A 51 2.65 -4.40 13.10
N GLN A 52 2.72 -5.14 14.21
CA GLN A 52 1.55 -5.67 14.88
C GLN A 52 0.58 -4.55 15.28
N ASP A 53 1.11 -3.48 15.84
CA ASP A 53 0.32 -2.39 16.39
C ASP A 53 0.00 -1.30 15.35
N LYS A 54 0.88 -1.06 14.38
CA LYS A 54 0.70 0.00 13.37
C LYS A 54 0.00 -0.45 12.09
N VAL A 55 -0.04 -1.75 11.80
CA VAL A 55 -0.61 -2.30 10.55
C VAL A 55 -1.56 -3.45 10.82
N TYR A 56 -1.10 -4.53 11.46
CA TYR A 56 -1.91 -5.75 11.54
C TYR A 56 -3.23 -5.53 12.31
N LYS A 57 -3.16 -5.03 13.55
CA LYS A 57 -4.37 -4.76 14.34
C LYS A 57 -5.28 -3.71 13.68
N PRO A 58 -4.81 -2.49 13.33
CA PRO A 58 -5.71 -1.43 12.85
C PRO A 58 -6.14 -1.60 11.39
N ASP A 59 -5.25 -2.03 10.48
CA ASP A 59 -5.54 -2.00 9.05
C ASP A 59 -6.00 -3.36 8.51
N ILE A 60 -5.58 -4.47 9.12
CA ILE A 60 -5.90 -5.82 8.61
C ILE A 60 -7.02 -6.45 9.43
N LEU A 61 -6.82 -6.59 10.75
CA LEU A 61 -7.76 -7.28 11.64
C LEU A 61 -9.06 -6.48 11.79
N ALA A 62 -8.95 -5.20 12.19
CA ALA A 62 -10.11 -4.34 12.42
C ALA A 62 -10.88 -3.99 11.12
N ASN A 63 -10.22 -4.04 9.95
CA ASN A 63 -10.84 -3.75 8.66
C ASN A 63 -10.98 -5.00 7.77
N SER A 64 -11.01 -6.20 8.35
CA SER A 64 -10.99 -7.48 7.61
C SER A 64 -12.05 -7.61 6.50
N ALA A 65 -13.23 -7.00 6.66
CA ALA A 65 -14.29 -6.98 5.65
C ALA A 65 -13.93 -6.17 4.39
N ARG A 66 -12.96 -5.25 4.48
CA ARG A 66 -12.47 -4.42 3.37
C ARG A 66 -11.16 -4.95 2.77
N ILE A 67 -10.66 -6.09 3.25
CA ILE A 67 -9.45 -6.74 2.74
C ILE A 67 -9.84 -7.74 1.65
N TYR A 68 -9.76 -7.30 0.39
CA TYR A 68 -10.05 -8.14 -0.78
C TYR A 68 -8.95 -9.17 -1.06
N LYS A 69 -7.72 -8.95 -0.55
CA LYS A 69 -6.60 -9.90 -0.59
C LYS A 69 -6.05 -10.12 0.81
N LYS A 70 -6.51 -11.20 1.47
CA LYS A 70 -6.12 -11.51 2.85
C LYS A 70 -4.66 -11.99 2.95
N PRO A 71 -3.93 -11.64 4.03
CA PRO A 71 -2.63 -12.22 4.31
C PRO A 71 -2.76 -13.72 4.62
N ALA A 72 -1.69 -14.48 4.38
CA ALA A 72 -1.60 -15.90 4.71
C ALA A 72 -0.95 -16.16 6.09
N TYR A 73 -0.68 -15.10 6.85
CA TYR A 73 -0.05 -15.11 8.17
C TYR A 73 -0.98 -14.57 9.26
#